data_AF-A0A9W9ZGJ7-F1
#
_entry.id   AF-A0A9W9ZGJ7-F1
#
_cell.length_a   1.000
_cell.length_b   1.000
_cell.length_c   1.000
_cell.angle_alpha   90.00
_cell.angle_beta   90.00
_cell.angle_gamma   90.00
#
_symmetry.space_group_name_H-M   'P 1'
#
loop_
_entity.id
_entity.type
_entity.pdbx_description
1 polymer ?
#
loop_
_entity_poly.entity_id
_entity_poly.type
_entity_poly.pdbx_seq_one_letter_code
_entity_poly.pdbx_strand_id
1 'polypeptide(L)'
;MREAVYSFMDASHAFDQARSKLDSNLASPLLLRMFNDQMVQIEKAFISSSMLSSNNVQRHIFSSPGKPFPGIWMAYTAGNINEMKRQMSLVVKAISSAANILKPLPTV
;
A
#
# COMPACT_ATOMS: atom_id res chain seq x y z
N MET A 1 -10.10 -2.64 -8.09
CA MET A 1 -9.69 -1.49 -7.22
C MET A 1 -10.46 -1.47 -5.91
N ARG A 2 -11.80 -1.40 -5.94
CA ARG A 2 -12.64 -1.49 -4.73
C ARG A 2 -12.24 -2.64 -3.78
N GLU A 3 -12.14 -3.85 -4.32
CA GLU A 3 -11.75 -5.04 -3.53
C GLU A 3 -10.38 -4.89 -2.88
N ALA A 4 -9.37 -4.41 -3.62
CA ALA A 4 -8.04 -4.18 -3.06
C ALA A 4 -8.06 -3.16 -1.91
N VAL A 5 -8.87 -2.09 -2.04
CA VAL A 5 -9.06 -1.10 -0.96
C VAL A 5 -9.69 -1.76 0.27
N TYR A 6 -10.76 -2.53 0.10
CA TYR A 6 -11.38 -3.24 1.22
C TYR A 6 -10.42 -4.23 1.88
N SER A 7 -9.68 -5.02 1.10
CA SER A 7 -8.67 -5.93 1.64
C SER A 7 -7.58 -5.19 2.43
N PHE A 8 -7.16 -4.01 1.98
CA PHE A 8 -6.20 -3.19 2.70
C PHE A 8 -6.78 -2.60 4.00
N MET A 9 -8.05 -2.17 3.98
CA MET A 9 -8.75 -1.71 5.18
C MET A 9 -8.87 -2.84 6.21
N ASP A 10 -9.32 -4.02 5.79
CA ASP A 10 -9.47 -5.19 6.65
C ASP A 10 -8.12 -5.61 7.26
N ALA A 11 -7.06 -5.64 6.44
CA ALA A 11 -5.71 -5.95 6.91
C ALA A 11 -5.19 -4.89 7.90
N SER A 12 -5.48 -3.61 7.66
CA SER A 12 -5.12 -2.52 8.58
C SER A 12 -5.82 -2.64 9.92
N HIS A 13 -7.12 -2.95 9.93
CA HIS A 13 -7.88 -3.19 11.16
C HIS A 13 -7.35 -4.42 11.91
N ALA A 14 -7.08 -5.52 11.21
CA ALA A 14 -6.53 -6.73 11.81
C ALA A 14 -5.13 -6.49 12.41
N PHE A 15 -4.28 -5.74 11.70
CA PHE A 15 -2.96 -5.33 12.19
C PHE A 15 -3.07 -4.50 13.46
N ASP A 16 -3.93 -3.48 13.47
CA ASP A 16 -4.08 -2.59 14.63
C ASP A 16 -4.65 -3.34 15.85
N GLN A 17 -5.62 -4.24 15.63
CA GLN A 17 -6.11 -5.13 16.67
C GLN A 17 -5.02 -6.03 17.23
N ALA A 18 -4.18 -6.63 16.37
CA ALA A 18 -3.06 -7.46 16.82
C ALA A 18 -2.02 -6.65 17.60
N ARG A 19 -1.67 -5.46 17.10
CA ARG A 19 -0.74 -4.52 17.72
C ARG A 19 -1.23 -4.05 19.09
N SER A 20 -2.53 -3.75 19.23
CA SER A 20 -3.12 -3.29 20.49
C SER A 20 -3.04 -4.32 21.63
N LYS A 21 -2.89 -5.60 21.28
CA LYS A 21 -2.73 -6.71 22.23
C LYS A 21 -1.29 -6.98 22.63
N LEU A 22 -0.31 -6.31 22.00
CA LEU A 22 1.09 -6.42 22.38
C LEU A 22 1.35 -5.63 23.65
N ASP A 23 1.69 -6.33 24.73
CA ASP A 23 2.34 -5.70 25.87
C ASP A 23 3.84 -5.61 25.57
N SER A 24 4.35 -4.38 25.41
CA SER A 24 5.77 -4.14 25.10
C SER A 24 6.74 -4.66 26.17
N ASN A 25 6.27 -4.90 27.40
CA ASN A 25 7.08 -5.43 28.49
C ASN A 25 7.11 -6.97 28.51
N LEU A 26 6.14 -7.63 27.87
CA LEU A 26 6.01 -9.09 27.83
C LEU A 26 6.35 -9.67 26.45
N ALA A 27 6.22 -8.87 25.39
CA ALA A 27 6.51 -9.29 24.02
C ALA A 27 8.01 -9.46 23.78
N SER A 28 8.38 -10.48 23.01
CA SER A 28 9.78 -10.68 22.63
C SER A 28 10.28 -9.50 21.76
N PRO A 29 11.55 -9.09 21.89
CA PRO A 29 12.12 -8.05 21.03
C PRO A 29 12.01 -8.36 19.54
N LEU A 30 12.06 -9.65 19.18
CA LEU A 30 11.87 -10.11 17.80
C LEU A 30 10.45 -9.83 17.31
N LEU A 31 9.43 -10.15 18.11
CA LEU A 31 8.03 -9.88 17.75
C LEU A 31 7.78 -8.39 17.56
N LEU A 32 8.28 -7.56 18.49
CA LEU A 32 8.18 -6.09 18.38
C LEU A 32 8.86 -5.57 17.10
N ARG A 33 10.03 -6.12 16.76
CA ARG A 33 10.73 -5.78 15.52
C ARG A 33 9.93 -6.16 14.27
N MET A 34 9.28 -7.33 14.26
CA MET A 34 8.46 -7.75 13.11
C MET A 34 7.28 -6.80 12.89
N PHE A 35 6.59 -6.36 13.95
CA PHE A 35 5.54 -5.35 13.84
C PHE A 35 6.06 -4.00 13.33
N ASN A 36 7.22 -3.55 13.84
CA ASN A 36 7.86 -2.32 13.37
C ASN A 36 8.26 -2.42 11.88
N ASP A 37 8.80 -3.57 11.46
CA ASP A 37 9.17 -3.80 10.08
C ASP A 37 7.94 -3.78 9.16
N GLN A 38 6.79 -4.31 9.58
CA GLN A 38 5.52 -4.17 8.84
C GLN A 38 5.10 -2.70 8.69
N MET A 39 5.19 -1.89 9.76
CA MET A 39 4.87 -0.45 9.72
C MET A 39 5.83 0.34 8.82
N VAL A 40 7.09 -0.06 8.72
CA VAL A 40 8.07 0.60 7.82
C VAL A 40 7.89 0.16 6.37
N GLN A 41 7.57 -1.12 6.14
CA GLN A 41 7.47 -1.69 4.80
C GLN A 41 6.20 -1.26 4.05
N ILE A 42 5.11 -0.95 4.76
CA ILE A 42 3.83 -0.56 4.13
C ILE A 42 3.99 0.61 3.15
N GLU A 43 4.72 1.67 3.54
CA GLU A 43 4.90 2.86 2.71
C GLU A 43 5.70 2.55 1.44
N LYS A 44 6.66 1.63 1.55
CA LYS A 44 7.47 1.19 0.41
C LYS A 44 6.66 0.45 -0.64
N ALA A 45 5.55 -0.20 -0.26
CA ALA A 45 4.66 -0.87 -1.21
C ALA A 45 3.91 0.11 -2.14
N PHE A 46 3.83 1.39 -1.76
CA PHE A 46 3.22 2.44 -2.56
C PHE A 46 4.22 3.15 -3.47
N ILE A 47 5.48 2.73 -3.50
CA ILE A 47 6.51 3.22 -4.42
C ILE A 47 6.57 2.30 -5.64
N SER A 48 6.23 2.83 -6.82
CA SER A 48 6.26 2.10 -8.08
C SER A 48 7.64 2.18 -8.75
N SER A 49 8.13 1.05 -9.24
CA SER A 49 9.29 1.01 -10.14
C SER A 49 8.95 1.47 -11.56
N SER A 50 7.66 1.46 -11.92
CA SER A 50 7.18 1.93 -13.21
C SER A 50 7.08 3.46 -13.23
N MET A 51 7.11 4.06 -14.42
CA MET A 51 6.76 5.47 -14.58
C MET A 51 5.25 5.67 -14.38
N LEU A 52 4.92 6.55 -13.44
CA LEU A 52 3.54 6.95 -13.12
C LEU A 52 3.20 8.33 -13.67
N SER A 53 4.22 9.14 -13.96
CA SER A 53 4.10 10.46 -14.55
C SER A 53 5.32 10.75 -15.42
N SER A 54 5.31 11.88 -16.12
CA SER A 54 6.50 12.39 -16.83
C SER A 54 7.65 12.76 -15.90
N ASN A 55 7.42 12.85 -14.58
CA ASN A 55 8.44 13.10 -13.59
C ASN A 55 9.02 11.79 -13.04
N ASN A 56 10.29 11.53 -13.38
CA ASN A 56 11.00 10.30 -13.01
C ASN A 56 11.34 10.19 -11.52
N VAL A 57 11.23 11.28 -10.75
CA VAL A 57 11.44 11.31 -9.30
C VAL A 57 10.17 10.91 -8.56
N GLN A 58 9.00 11.16 -9.14
CA GLN A 58 7.73 10.87 -8.50
C GLN A 58 7.33 9.41 -8.72
N ARG A 59 7.66 8.58 -7.73
CA ARG A 59 7.41 7.13 -7.76
C ARG A 59 6.26 6.68 -6.88
N HIS A 60 5.79 7.53 -5.98
CA HIS A 60 4.67 7.21 -5.13
C HIS A 60 3.36 7.16 -5.94
N ILE A 61 2.56 6.10 -5.76
CA ILE A 61 1.29 5.92 -6.48
C ILE A 61 0.24 6.96 -6.10
N PHE A 62 0.42 7.61 -4.94
CA PHE A 62 -0.41 8.72 -4.50
C PHE A 62 0.33 10.05 -4.68
N SER A 63 -0.35 11.12 -5.11
CA SER A 63 0.26 12.46 -5.18
C SER A 63 -0.43 13.54 -4.37
N SER A 64 -1.76 13.69 -4.51
CA SER A 64 -2.50 14.77 -3.85
C SER A 64 -3.96 14.40 -3.64
N PRO A 65 -4.65 14.98 -2.63
CA PRO A 65 -6.02 14.61 -2.28
C PRO A 65 -7.05 14.76 -3.41
N GLY A 66 -6.85 15.72 -4.34
CA GLY A 66 -7.77 15.94 -5.47
C GLY A 66 -7.50 15.06 -6.70
N LYS A 67 -6.28 14.55 -6.84
CA LYS A 67 -5.86 13.68 -7.95
C LYS A 67 -4.93 12.62 -7.37
N PRO A 68 -5.47 11.66 -6.60
CA PRO A 68 -4.65 10.75 -5.83
C PRO A 68 -3.77 9.92 -6.75
N PHE A 69 -4.27 9.47 -7.90
CA PHE A 69 -3.54 8.59 -8.81
C PHE A 69 -3.05 9.36 -10.07
N PRO A 70 -1.84 9.94 -10.06
CA PRO A 70 -1.36 10.79 -11.16
C PRO A 70 -1.33 10.07 -12.51
N GLY A 71 -0.91 8.79 -12.54
CA GLY A 71 -0.85 8.03 -13.79
C GLY A 71 -2.22 7.74 -14.40
N ILE A 72 -3.22 7.45 -13.57
CA ILE A 72 -4.61 7.28 -14.04
C ILE A 72 -5.13 8.62 -14.58
N TRP A 73 -4.91 9.71 -13.84
CA TRP A 73 -5.35 11.04 -14.25
C TRP A 73 -4.73 11.46 -15.59
N MET A 74 -3.42 11.30 -15.75
CA MET A 74 -2.72 11.65 -17.00
C MET A 74 -3.25 10.84 -18.18
N ALA A 75 -3.40 9.52 -18.02
CA ALA A 75 -3.91 8.65 -19.07
C ALA A 75 -5.36 8.98 -19.46
N TYR A 76 -6.20 9.30 -18.47
CA TYR A 76 -7.57 9.76 -18.68
C TYR A 76 -7.62 11.06 -19.50
N THR A 77 -6.83 12.08 -19.10
CA THR A 77 -6.79 13.36 -19.82
C THR A 77 -6.24 13.25 -21.24
N ALA A 78 -5.38 12.25 -21.50
CA ALA A 78 -4.82 11.97 -22.82
C ALA A 78 -5.75 11.09 -23.69
N GLY A 79 -6.91 10.65 -23.19
CA GLY A 79 -7.80 9.74 -23.89
C GLY A 79 -7.21 8.33 -24.10
N ASN A 80 -6.13 7.97 -23.40
CA ASN A 80 -5.44 6.70 -23.56
C ASN A 80 -6.00 5.65 -22.60
N ILE A 81 -7.08 4.97 -23.02
CA ILE A 81 -7.79 3.98 -22.22
C ILE A 81 -6.90 2.78 -21.83
N ASN A 82 -5.99 2.36 -22.70
CA ASN A 82 -5.08 1.23 -22.42
C ASN A 82 -4.09 1.59 -21.31
N GLU A 83 -3.51 2.78 -21.38
CA GLU A 83 -2.62 3.27 -20.33
C GLU A 83 -3.38 3.48 -19.02
N MET A 84 -4.60 3.99 -19.08
CA MET A 84 -5.46 4.16 -17.90
C MET A 84 -5.68 2.81 -17.20
N LYS A 85 -6.02 1.76 -17.95
CA LYS A 85 -6.16 0.39 -17.42
C LYS A 85 -4.86 -0.13 -16.82
N ARG A 86 -3.72 0.10 -17.49
CA ARG A 86 -2.40 -0.29 -16.99
C ARG A 86 -2.08 0.38 -15.64
N GLN A 87 -2.30 1.69 -15.55
CA GLN A 87 -2.09 2.47 -14.33
C GLN A 87 -3.02 2.04 -13.20
N MET A 88 -4.29 1.74 -13.51
CA MET A 88 -5.22 1.14 -12.54
C MET A 88 -4.72 -0.20 -11.99
N SER A 89 -4.18 -1.07 -12.86
CA SER A 89 -3.62 -2.35 -12.43
C SER A 89 -2.40 -2.19 -11.53
N LEU A 90 -1.54 -1.18 -11.79
CA LEU A 90 -0.40 -0.87 -10.91
C LEU A 90 -0.87 -0.42 -9.52
N VAL A 91 -1.88 0.45 -9.45
CA VAL A 91 -2.47 0.89 -8.19
C VAL A 91 -3.07 -0.29 -7.42
N VAL A 92 -3.84 -1.15 -8.10
CA VAL A 92 -4.41 -2.36 -7.49
C VAL A 92 -3.31 -3.25 -6.92
N LYS A 93 -2.25 -3.52 -7.70
CA LYS A 93 -1.14 -4.35 -7.27
C LYS A 93 -0.45 -3.78 -6.02
N ALA A 94 -0.22 -2.46 -5.99
CA ALA A 94 0.41 -1.80 -4.85
C ALA A 94 -0.45 -1.85 -3.59
N ILE A 95 -1.76 -1.55 -3.69
CA ILE A 95 -2.69 -1.65 -2.56
C ILE A 95 -2.80 -3.08 -2.05
N SER A 96 -2.92 -4.07 -2.95
CA SER A 96 -2.93 -5.49 -2.55
C SER A 96 -1.61 -5.93 -1.90
N SER A 97 -0.48 -5.40 -2.36
CA SER A 97 0.83 -5.66 -1.74
C SER A 97 0.90 -5.07 -0.32
N ALA A 98 0.43 -3.83 -0.13
CA ALA A 98 0.35 -3.21 1.18
C ALA A 98 -0.56 -4.00 2.14
N ALA A 99 -1.70 -4.50 1.64
CA ALA A 99 -2.60 -5.35 2.40
C ALA A 99 -1.91 -6.65 2.85
N ASN A 100 -1.13 -7.26 1.97
CA ASN A 100 -0.37 -8.47 2.30
C ASN A 100 0.73 -8.23 3.34
N ILE A 101 1.40 -7.08 3.33
CA ILE A 101 2.40 -6.71 4.34
C ILE A 101 1.79 -6.62 5.73
N LEU A 102 0.57 -6.07 5.83
CA LEU A 102 -0.14 -5.89 7.11
C LEU A 102 -0.86 -7.13 7.62
N LYS A 103 -0.86 -8.24 6.89
CA LYS A 103 -1.48 -9.48 7.38
C LYS A 103 -0.89 -9.85 8.75
N PRO A 104 -1.72 -10.22 9.74
CA PRO A 104 -1.23 -10.61 11.06
C PRO A 104 -0.17 -11.71 10.95
N LEU A 105 0.90 -11.55 11.73
CA LEU A 105 1.97 -12.54 11.81
C LEU A 105 1.39 -13.84 12.41
N PRO A 106 1.81 -15.02 11.92
CA PRO A 106 1.45 -16.28 12.56
C PRO A 106 1.84 -16.22 14.03
N THR A 107 0.91 -16.55 14.92
CA THR A 107 1.22 -16.79 16.34
C THR A 107 2.19 -17.96 16.41
N VAL A 108 3.41 -17.69 16.90
CA VAL A 108 4.36 -18.73 17.32
C VAL A 108 3.97 -19.22 18.70
#